data_AF-A0A060Z635-F1
#
_entry.id   AF-A0A060Z635-F1
#
_cell.length_a   1.000
_cell.length_b   1.000
_cell.length_c   1.000
_cell.angle_alpha   90.00
_cell.angle_beta   90.00
_cell.angle_gamma   90.00
#
_symmetry.space_group_name_H-M   'P 1'
#
loop_
_entity.id
_entity.type
_entity.pdbx_description
1 polymer ?
#
loop_
_entity_poly.entity_id
_entity_poly.type
_entity_poly.pdbx_seq_one_letter_code
_entity_poly.pdbx_strand_id
1 'polypeptide(L)'
;MSLSDQSQQWYPTSVQVTVLQARSLRIKGKNGTNDSYAIMQVAKDKFATSVAEKSVAPVWKEEATFELPLFHNGNTEKCTLHVHVMHRALVGSDKLLGHAVINLLELSEVKSRNKTE
;
A
#
# COMPACT_ATOMS: atom_id res chain seq x y z
N MET A 1 33.18 -8.16 18.62
CA MET A 1 32.55 -8.04 17.30
C MET A 1 33.29 -6.94 16.55
N SER A 2 33.79 -7.22 15.35
CA SER A 2 34.65 -6.29 14.62
C SER A 2 33.87 -5.08 14.11
N LEU A 3 34.51 -3.89 14.01
CA LEU A 3 33.94 -2.71 13.35
C LEU A 3 33.52 -2.99 11.89
N SER A 4 34.11 -4.02 11.27
CA SER A 4 33.80 -4.50 9.92
C SER A 4 32.40 -5.13 9.79
N ASP A 5 31.86 -5.72 10.87
CA ASP A 5 30.53 -6.37 10.83
C ASP A 5 29.38 -5.36 10.97
N GLN A 6 29.66 -4.13 11.41
CA GLN A 6 28.64 -3.09 11.57
C GLN A 6 28.33 -2.34 10.26
N SER A 7 29.12 -2.53 9.19
CA SER A 7 29.14 -1.63 8.03
C SER A 7 28.45 -2.15 6.75
N GLN A 8 27.59 -3.17 6.80
CA GLN A 8 26.96 -3.65 5.56
C GLN A 8 25.51 -4.12 5.70
N GLN A 9 24.69 -3.37 6.46
CA GLN A 9 23.25 -3.56 6.38
C GLN A 9 22.68 -2.83 5.16
N TRP A 10 22.26 -3.59 4.16
CA TRP A 10 21.58 -3.06 2.98
C TRP A 10 20.12 -2.85 3.28
N TYR A 11 19.60 -1.67 2.91
CA TYR A 11 18.20 -1.36 3.04
C TYR A 11 17.57 -1.00 1.70
N PRO A 12 16.30 -1.37 1.44
CA PRO A 12 15.63 -1.09 0.15
C PRO A 12 15.41 0.41 -0.09
N THR A 13 15.89 0.96 -1.21
CA THR A 13 15.69 2.38 -1.52
C THR A 13 14.31 2.70 -2.09
N SER A 14 13.58 1.70 -2.58
CA SER A 14 12.24 1.86 -3.13
C SER A 14 11.40 0.61 -2.94
N VAL A 15 10.08 0.76 -3.12
CA VAL A 15 9.11 -0.33 -3.13
C VAL A 15 8.19 -0.20 -4.34
N GLN A 16 7.97 -1.31 -5.04
CA GLN A 16 6.96 -1.41 -6.08
C GLN A 16 5.71 -2.09 -5.50
N VAL A 17 4.56 -1.45 -5.67
CA VAL A 17 3.29 -1.89 -5.10
C VAL A 17 2.26 -2.00 -6.20
N THR A 18 1.66 -3.17 -6.34
CA THR A 18 0.56 -3.43 -7.27
C THR A 18 -0.74 -3.66 -6.50
N VAL A 19 -1.77 -2.86 -6.75
CA VAL A 19 -3.13 -3.14 -6.24
C VAL A 19 -3.86 -4.02 -7.25
N LEU A 20 -3.99 -5.30 -6.94
CA LEU A 20 -4.64 -6.25 -7.84
C LEU A 20 -6.16 -6.11 -7.85
N GLN A 21 -6.79 -6.39 -6.71
CA GLN A 21 -8.25 -6.41 -6.56
C GLN A 21 -8.66 -6.26 -5.10
N ALA A 22 -9.92 -5.92 -4.87
CA ALA A 22 -10.58 -6.07 -3.58
C ALA A 22 -11.82 -6.97 -3.73
N ARG A 23 -12.25 -7.58 -2.63
CA ARG A 23 -13.43 -8.46 -2.60
C ARG A 23 -14.25 -8.21 -1.36
N SER A 24 -15.53 -8.58 -1.42
CA SER A 24 -16.44 -8.50 -0.27
C SER A 24 -16.50 -7.11 0.35
N LEU A 25 -16.40 -6.07 -0.47
CA LEU A 25 -16.47 -4.69 0.00
C LEU A 25 -17.86 -4.38 0.54
N ARG A 26 -17.91 -3.61 1.64
CA ARG A 26 -19.17 -3.06 2.12
C ARG A 26 -19.80 -2.19 1.03
N ILE A 27 -21.10 -2.35 0.80
CA ILE A 27 -21.83 -1.55 -0.18
C ILE A 27 -22.12 -0.15 0.41
N LYS A 28 -21.74 0.88 -0.32
CA LYS A 28 -21.99 2.31 -0.01
C LYS A 28 -22.61 3.09 -1.18
N GLY A 29 -22.51 2.56 -2.40
CA GLY A 29 -23.15 3.12 -3.58
C GLY A 29 -24.60 2.66 -3.77
N LYS A 30 -25.19 3.09 -4.87
CA LYS A 30 -26.55 2.74 -5.25
C LYS A 30 -26.60 1.35 -5.90
N ASN A 31 -27.80 0.77 -5.98
CA ASN A 31 -28.07 -0.49 -6.67
C ASN A 31 -27.22 -1.68 -6.18
N GLY A 32 -26.80 -1.68 -4.92
CA GLY A 32 -26.02 -2.79 -4.37
C GLY A 32 -24.54 -2.80 -4.80
N THR A 33 -24.02 -1.71 -5.36
CA THR A 33 -22.67 -1.64 -5.94
C THR A 33 -21.85 -0.47 -5.39
N ASN A 34 -20.56 -0.41 -5.72
CA ASN A 34 -19.70 0.74 -5.46
C ASN A 34 -18.98 1.17 -6.75
N ASP A 35 -18.79 2.48 -6.90
CA ASP A 35 -17.75 3.04 -7.76
C ASP A 35 -16.50 3.22 -6.89
N SER A 36 -15.46 2.40 -7.09
CA SER A 36 -14.37 2.26 -6.11
C SER A 36 -12.98 2.44 -6.69
N TYR A 37 -12.09 3.03 -5.91
CA TYR A 37 -10.67 3.18 -6.23
C TYR A 37 -9.82 2.94 -4.98
N ALA A 38 -8.57 2.57 -5.19
CA ALA A 38 -7.61 2.38 -4.11
C ALA A 38 -6.60 3.52 -4.07
N ILE A 39 -6.21 3.96 -2.89
CA ILE A 39 -5.14 4.92 -2.64
C ILE A 39 -4.01 4.17 -1.94
N MET A 40 -2.86 4.09 -2.59
CA MET A 40 -1.60 3.66 -1.99
C MET A 40 -0.84 4.89 -1.50
N GLN A 41 -0.33 4.85 -0.28
CA GLN A 41 0.43 5.95 0.30
C GLN A 41 1.62 5.43 1.09
N VAL A 42 2.79 6.01 0.83
CA VAL A 42 4.01 5.84 1.63
C VAL A 42 4.52 7.23 1.99
N ALA A 43 4.65 7.51 3.29
CA ALA A 43 4.97 8.85 3.79
C ALA A 43 4.07 9.95 3.18
N LYS A 44 4.62 10.81 2.31
CA LYS A 44 3.91 11.91 1.63
C LYS A 44 3.41 11.54 0.24
N ASP A 45 3.97 10.49 -0.36
CA ASP A 45 3.70 10.12 -1.73
C ASP A 45 2.43 9.28 -1.80
N LYS A 46 1.57 9.60 -2.77
CA LYS A 46 0.28 8.95 -2.95
C LYS A 46 0.08 8.60 -4.41
N PHE A 47 -0.50 7.43 -4.64
CA PHE A 47 -1.01 7.00 -5.93
C PHE A 47 -2.45 6.55 -5.76
N ALA A 48 -3.33 6.97 -6.66
CA ALA A 48 -4.72 6.53 -6.71
C ALA A 48 -4.97 5.78 -8.01
N THR A 49 -5.63 4.63 -7.91
CA THR A 49 -6.02 3.85 -9.08
C THR A 49 -7.16 4.52 -9.86
N SER A 50 -7.43 4.00 -11.05
CA SER A 50 -8.69 4.24 -11.75
C SER A 50 -9.90 3.82 -10.90
N VAL A 51 -11.06 4.41 -11.20
CA VAL A 51 -12.33 4.03 -10.56
C VAL A 51 -12.91 2.82 -11.28
N ALA A 52 -13.08 1.73 -10.54
CA ALA A 52 -13.87 0.58 -10.95
C ALA A 52 -15.34 0.83 -10.61
N GLU A 53 -16.16 1.09 -11.62
CA GLU A 53 -17.56 1.46 -11.47
C GLU A 53 -18.46 0.25 -11.18
N LYS A 54 -19.55 0.48 -10.43
CA LYS A 54 -20.65 -0.47 -10.20
C LYS A 54 -20.21 -1.89 -9.83
N SER A 55 -19.20 -2.02 -8.97
CA SER A 55 -18.64 -3.31 -8.54
C SER A 55 -18.62 -3.48 -7.02
N VAL A 56 -18.70 -4.73 -6.57
CA VAL A 56 -18.45 -5.14 -5.16
C VAL A 56 -17.15 -5.93 -5.02
N ALA A 57 -16.50 -6.24 -6.15
CA ALA A 57 -15.23 -6.93 -6.25
C ALA A 57 -14.38 -6.28 -7.35
N PRO A 58 -13.90 -5.03 -7.13
CA PRO A 58 -13.14 -4.29 -8.12
C PRO A 58 -11.78 -4.93 -8.40
N VAL A 59 -11.36 -4.86 -9.67
CA VAL A 59 -10.05 -5.31 -10.15
C VAL A 59 -9.38 -4.13 -10.83
N TRP A 60 -8.21 -3.72 -10.35
CA TRP A 60 -7.46 -2.58 -10.87
C TRP A 60 -6.20 -3.03 -11.62
N LYS A 61 -5.39 -3.89 -10.99
CA LYS A 61 -4.08 -4.34 -11.52
C LYS A 61 -3.17 -3.16 -11.88
N GLU A 62 -3.21 -2.11 -11.07
CA GLU A 62 -2.41 -0.91 -11.26
C GLU A 62 -1.24 -0.90 -10.28
N GLU A 63 -0.14 -0.29 -10.71
CA GLU A 63 1.14 -0.34 -10.02
C GLU A 63 1.72 1.05 -9.83
N ALA A 64 2.40 1.25 -8.70
CA ALA A 64 3.19 2.43 -8.42
C ALA A 64 4.49 2.06 -7.70
N THR A 65 5.54 2.83 -7.99
CA THR A 65 6.81 2.74 -7.28
C THR A 65 6.93 3.94 -6.35
N PHE A 66 7.31 3.67 -5.10
CA PHE A 66 7.52 4.68 -4.07
C PHE A 66 8.98 4.63 -3.62
N GLU A 67 9.60 5.81 -3.53
CA GLU A 67 10.92 5.94 -2.94
C GLU A 67 10.82 5.87 -1.41
N LEU A 68 11.72 5.12 -0.80
CA LEU A 68 11.81 4.97 0.65
C LEU A 68 12.88 5.91 1.18
N PRO A 69 12.60 6.70 2.24
CA PRO A 69 13.62 7.53 2.83
C PRO A 69 14.71 6.66 3.46
N LEU A 70 15.94 7.19 3.47
CA LEU A 70 17.08 6.53 4.12
C LEU A 70 16.72 6.11 5.54
N PHE A 71 16.92 4.83 5.82
CA PHE A 71 16.56 4.21 7.08
C PHE A 71 17.45 4.76 8.17
N HIS A 72 16.85 5.55 9.05
CA HIS A 72 17.44 5.93 10.31
C HIS A 72 16.58 5.29 11.38
N ASN A 73 17.19 4.53 12.30
CA ASN A 73 16.50 3.90 13.42
C ASN A 73 15.60 4.95 14.10
N GLY A 74 14.28 4.75 14.03
CA GLY A 74 13.27 5.68 14.57
C GLY A 74 12.22 6.19 13.56
N ASN A 75 12.25 5.78 12.28
CA ASN A 75 11.35 6.30 11.25
C ASN A 75 10.39 5.28 10.62
N THR A 76 9.79 4.43 11.45
CA THR A 76 8.86 3.36 11.05
C THR A 76 7.65 3.91 10.27
N GLU A 77 7.14 5.07 10.66
CA GLU A 77 6.01 5.74 10.00
C GLU A 77 6.31 6.05 8.51
N LYS A 78 7.55 6.41 8.18
CA LYS A 78 7.93 6.69 6.79
C LYS A 78 8.14 5.45 5.94
N CYS A 79 8.21 4.27 6.56
CA CYS A 79 8.33 2.98 5.88
C CYS A 79 7.02 2.18 5.98
N THR A 80 5.91 2.86 6.24
CA THR A 80 4.59 2.24 6.32
C THR A 80 3.80 2.51 5.04
N LEU A 81 3.34 1.44 4.40
CA LEU A 81 2.42 1.51 3.28
C LEU A 81 0.99 1.50 3.82
N HIS A 82 0.24 2.54 3.49
CA HIS A 82 -1.20 2.60 3.70
C HIS A 82 -1.92 2.33 2.39
N VAL A 83 -2.90 1.43 2.41
CA VAL A 83 -3.81 1.21 1.30
C VAL A 83 -5.22 1.51 1.77
N HIS A 84 -5.89 2.48 1.15
CA HIS A 84 -7.28 2.82 1.44
C HIS A 84 -8.15 2.50 0.22
N VAL A 85 -9.26 1.82 0.42
CA VAL A 85 -10.26 1.60 -0.63
C VAL A 85 -11.43 2.54 -0.39
N MET A 86 -11.74 3.37 -1.37
CA MET A 86 -12.75 4.41 -1.29
C MET A 86 -13.91 4.12 -2.23
N HIS A 87 -15.12 4.52 -1.86
CA HIS A 87 -16.24 4.67 -2.77
C HIS A 87 -16.36 6.14 -3.19
N ARG A 88 -16.30 6.37 -4.51
CA ARG A 88 -16.51 7.68 -5.13
C ARG A 88 -17.97 8.10 -5.01
N ALA A 89 -18.22 9.21 -4.30
CA ALA A 89 -19.56 9.77 -4.19
C ALA A 89 -19.87 10.69 -5.37
N LEU A 90 -21.10 10.65 -5.90
CA LEU A 90 -21.56 11.60 -6.92
C LEU A 90 -21.70 13.02 -6.35
N VAL A 91 -22.03 13.13 -5.06
CA VAL A 91 -22.21 14.39 -4.33
C VAL A 91 -21.63 14.20 -2.93
N GLY A 92 -20.88 15.20 -2.46
CA GLY A 92 -20.23 15.17 -1.15
C GLY A 92 -18.90 14.41 -1.15
N SER A 93 -18.43 14.03 0.04
CA SER A 93 -17.14 13.36 0.21
C SER A 93 -17.21 11.85 -0.08
N ASP A 94 -16.09 11.33 -0.57
CA ASP A 94 -15.90 9.90 -0.77
C ASP A 94 -15.93 9.12 0.55
N LYS A 95 -16.39 7.88 0.49
CA LYS A 95 -16.64 7.04 1.66
C LYS A 95 -15.61 5.92 1.75
N LEU A 96 -14.93 5.80 2.89
CA LEU A 96 -14.02 4.68 3.14
C LEU A 96 -14.78 3.34 3.14
N LEU A 97 -14.26 2.38 2.37
CA LEU A 97 -14.74 1.00 2.32
C LEU A 97 -13.88 0.06 3.15
N GLY A 98 -12.57 0.33 3.24
CA GLY A 98 -11.62 -0.43 4.04
C GLY A 98 -10.21 0.14 3.94
N HIS A 99 -9.32 -0.27 4.84
CA HIS A 99 -7.92 0.11 4.80
C HIS A 99 -7.02 -1.04 5.25
N ALA A 100 -5.77 -1.02 4.80
CA ALA A 100 -4.70 -1.89 5.24
C ALA A 100 -3.45 -1.07 5.52
N VAL A 101 -2.67 -1.50 6.51
CA VAL A 101 -1.43 -0.86 6.94
C VAL A 101 -0.35 -1.92 6.97
N ILE A 102 0.75 -1.70 6.25
CA ILE A 102 1.81 -2.68 6.05
C ILE A 102 3.13 -2.02 6.41
N ASN A 103 3.84 -2.59 7.39
CA ASN A 103 5.20 -2.17 7.70
C ASN A 103 6.17 -2.78 6.67
N LEU A 104 6.75 -1.93 5.82
CA LEU A 104 7.65 -2.38 4.75
C LEU A 104 9.00 -2.86 5.28
N LEU A 105 9.41 -2.40 6.47
CA LEU A 105 10.64 -2.85 7.12
C LEU A 105 10.54 -4.31 7.53
N GLU A 106 9.50 -4.65 8.29
CA GLU A 106 9.23 -6.03 8.71
C GLU A 106 9.09 -6.96 7.49
N LEU A 107 8.43 -6.49 6.42
CA LEU A 107 8.29 -7.27 5.19
C LEU A 107 9.63 -7.52 4.48
N SER A 108 10.56 -6.56 4.54
CA SER A 108 11.88 -6.69 3.93
C SER A 108 12.76 -7.74 4.63
N GLU A 109 12.67 -7.84 5.96
CA GLU A 109 13.42 -8.83 6.74
C GLU A 109 12.97 -10.26 6.46
N VAL A 110 11.67 -10.47 6.24
CA VAL A 110 11.11 -11.79 5.90
C VAL A 110 11.64 -12.28 4.55
N LYS A 111 11.77 -11.40 3.54
CA LYS A 111 12.33 -11.77 2.23
C LYS A 111 13.81 -12.16 2.33
N SER A 112 14.59 -11.50 3.19
CA SER A 112 16.00 -11.83 3.38
C SER A 112 16.22 -13.22 4.01
N ARG A 113 15.26 -13.72 4.80
CA ARG A 113 15.32 -15.06 5.40
C ARG A 113 15.01 -16.19 4.42
N ASN A 114 14.24 -15.92 3.37
CA ASN A 114 13.83 -16.93 2.40
C ASN A 114 14.84 -17.11 1.24
N LYS A 115 15.98 -16.42 1.26
CA LYS A 115 17.02 -16.51 0.22
C LYS A 115 18.11 -17.56 0.56
N THR A 116 17.77 -18.59 1.33
CA THR A 116 18.74 -19.62 1.78
C THR A 116 18.37 -21.05 1.37
N GLU A 117 17.56 -21.25 0.33
CA GLU A 117 17.38 -22.57 -0.30
C GLU A 117 17.55 -22.50 -1.81
#